data_AF-A0A645BSC3-F1
#
_entry.id   AF-A0A645BSC3-F1
#
_cell.length_a   1.000
_cell.length_b   1.000
_cell.length_c   1.000
_cell.angle_alpha   90.00
_cell.angle_beta   90.00
_cell.angle_gamma   90.00
#
_symmetry.space_group_name_H-M   'P 1'
#
loop_
_entity.id
_entity.type
_entity.pdbx_description
1 polymer ?
#
loop_
_entity_poly.entity_id
_entity_poly.type
_entity_poly.pdbx_seq_one_letter_code
_entity_poly.pdbx_strand_id
1 'polypeptide(L)' 'MNAIYGAIQNARAKKGVPSCIVLDTCKGKGATFAEPKHDHSSQPNGEQWAEALAAAEKALADAKNA' A
#
# COMPACT_ATOMS: atom_id res chain seq x y z
N MET A 1 -4.01 9.49 -5.72
CA MET A 1 -5.24 9.14 -4.97
C MET A 1 -6.53 9.11 -5.80
N ASN A 2 -6.56 9.72 -6.99
CA ASN A 2 -7.82 9.93 -7.73
C ASN A 2 -8.47 8.64 -8.29
N ALA A 3 -7.68 7.64 -8.68
CA ALA A 3 -8.23 6.42 -9.30
C ALA A 3 -9.08 5.58 -8.33
N ILE A 4 -8.58 5.32 -7.12
CA ILE A 4 -9.31 4.54 -6.10
C ILE A 4 -10.56 5.29 -5.65
N TYR A 5 -10.43 6.59 -5.37
CA TYR A 5 -11.56 7.41 -4.98
C TYR A 5 -12.65 7.45 -6.06
N GLY A 6 -12.26 7.63 -7.34
CA GLY A 6 -13.18 7.58 -8.47
C GLY A 6 -13.88 6.22 -8.61
N ALA A 7 -13.14 5.12 -8.48
CA ALA A 7 -13.72 3.77 -8.53
C ALA A 7 -14.75 3.53 -7.41
N ILE A 8 -14.46 4.01 -6.19
CA ILE A 8 -15.41 3.96 -5.07
C ILE A 8 -16.66 4.79 -5.36
N GLN A 9 -16.50 6.03 -5.86
CA GLN A 9 -17.64 6.89 -6.18
C GLN A 9 -18.52 6.27 -7.29
N ASN A 10 -17.92 5.65 -8.30
CA ASN A 10 -18.64 4.92 -9.34
C ASN A 10 -19.40 3.71 -8.77
N ALA A 11 -18.75 2.90 -7.93
CA ALA A 11 -19.39 1.75 -7.26
C ALA A 11 -20.58 2.19 -6.40
N ARG A 12 -20.46 3.32 -5.67
CA ARG A 12 -21.55 3.89 -4.86
C ARG A 12 -22.73 4.38 -5.72
N ALA A 13 -22.45 4.94 -6.90
CA ALA A 13 -23.46 5.43 -7.82
C ALA A 13 -24.24 4.28 -8.48
N LYS A 14 -23.62 3.11 -8.67
CA LYS A 14 -24.29 1.93 -9.26
C LYS A 14 -25.20 1.24 -8.25
N LYS A 15 -26.52 1.35 -8.46
CA LYS A 15 -27.54 0.71 -7.61
C LYS A 15 -28.09 -0.57 -8.26
N GLY A 16 -28.63 -1.45 -7.42
CA GLY A 16 -29.31 -2.69 -7.87
C GLY A 16 -28.39 -3.85 -8.25
N VAL A 17 -27.07 -3.68 -8.17
CA VAL A 17 -26.07 -4.72 -8.44
C VAL A 17 -24.87 -4.58 -7.51
N PRO A 18 -24.17 -5.67 -7.16
CA PRO A 18 -22.91 -5.59 -6.42
C PRO A 18 -21.79 -4.99 -7.28
N SER A 19 -20.78 -4.42 -6.62
CA SER A 19 -19.56 -3.92 -7.26
C SER A 19 -18.33 -4.64 -6.70
N CYS A 20 -17.35 -4.92 -7.56
CA CYS A 20 -16.03 -5.40 -7.19
C CYS A 20 -14.97 -4.45 -7.79
N ILE A 21 -14.05 -3.96 -6.96
CA ILE A 21 -12.93 -3.14 -7.40
C ILE A 21 -11.68 -4.02 -7.30
N VAL A 22 -11.15 -4.43 -8.45
CA VAL A 22 -9.90 -5.20 -8.51
C VAL A 22 -8.74 -4.21 -8.46
N LEU A 23 -7.94 -4.29 -7.41
CA LEU A 23 -6.78 -3.43 -7.20
C LEU A 23 -5.52 -4.22 -7.54
N ASP A 24 -4.75 -3.70 -8.49
CA ASP A 24 -3.39 -4.16 -8.74
C ASP A 24 -2.48 -3.60 -7.62
N THR A 25 -2.00 -4.48 -6.74
CA THR A 25 -1.25 -4.09 -5.54
C THR A 25 0.07 -4.85 -5.48
N CYS A 26 1.04 -4.24 -4.82
CA CYS A 26 2.32 -4.89 -4.53
C CYS A 26 2.27 -5.46 -3.11
N LYS A 27 2.48 -6.77 -2.98
CA LYS A 27 2.54 -7.41 -1.66
C LYS A 27 3.80 -6.99 -0.93
N GLY A 28 3.64 -6.58 0.33
CA GLY A 28 4.74 -6.02 1.13
C GLY A 28 5.07 -4.55 0.83
N LYS A 29 4.24 -3.82 0.05
CA LYS A 29 4.45 -2.40 -0.29
C LYS A 29 4.80 -1.57 0.95
N GLY A 30 5.96 -0.89 0.91
CA GLY A 30 6.48 -0.04 1.98
C GLY A 30 7.41 -0.75 2.97
N ALA A 31 7.46 -2.08 2.99
CA ALA A 31 8.41 -2.84 3.79
C ALA A 31 9.59 -3.26 2.90
N THR A 32 10.74 -2.61 3.04
CA THR A 32 11.91 -2.79 2.14
C THR A 32 12.39 -4.24 2.07
N PHE A 33 12.26 -4.99 3.16
CA PHE A 33 12.63 -6.40 3.22
C PHE A 33 11.67 -7.35 2.48
N ALA A 34 10.40 -6.95 2.25
CA ALA A 34 9.34 -7.81 1.73
C ALA A 34 8.82 -7.38 0.34
N GLU A 35 8.73 -6.08 0.07
CA GLU A 35 8.18 -5.54 -1.18
C GLU A 35 8.83 -6.13 -2.45
N PRO A 36 10.18 -6.24 -2.55
CA PRO A 36 10.84 -6.74 -3.76
C PRO A 36 10.59 -8.23 -4.02
N LYS A 37 10.20 -8.98 -2.99
CA LYS A 37 10.03 -10.44 -3.03
C LYS A 37 8.57 -10.87 -3.08
N HIS A 38 7.65 -9.95 -2.78
CA HIS A 38 6.23 -10.24 -2.60
C HIS A 38 5.97 -11.31 -1.52
N ASP A 39 6.78 -11.30 -0.46
CA ASP A 39 6.75 -12.34 0.58
C ASP A 39 5.39 -12.43 1.27
N HIS A 40 4.94 -13.66 1.53
CA HIS A 40 3.71 -13.91 2.29
C HIS A 40 3.86 -13.74 3.78
N SER A 41 4.93 -14.31 4.31
CA SER A 41 5.35 -14.19 5.68
C SER A 41 6.84 -13.90 5.64
N SER A 42 7.24 -12.84 6.32
CA SER A 42 8.63 -12.51 6.54
C SER A 42 8.80 -12.38 8.05
N GLN A 43 9.85 -13.01 8.57
CA GLN A 43 10.32 -12.78 9.93
C GLN A 43 11.63 -12.00 9.81
N PRO A 44 11.56 -10.69 9.50
CA PRO A 44 12.75 -9.87 9.45
C PRO A 44 13.36 -9.79 10.85
N ASN A 45 14.68 -9.67 10.89
CA ASN A 45 15.40 -9.42 12.13
C ASN A 45 15.27 -7.94 12.57
N GLY A 46 15.85 -7.59 13.72
CA GLY A 46 15.78 -6.23 14.25
C GLY A 46 16.37 -5.15 13.32
N GLU A 47 17.46 -5.46 12.60
CA GLU A 47 18.11 -4.51 11.69
C GLU A 47 17.24 -4.23 10.46
N GLN A 48 16.64 -5.28 9.88
CA GLN A 48 15.71 -5.17 8.75
C GLN A 48 14.44 -4.38 9.13
N TRP A 49 13.96 -4.56 10.36
CA TRP A 49 12.87 -3.74 10.89
C TRP A 49 13.25 -2.27 11.01
N ALA A 50 14.43 -1.98 11.59
CA ALA A 50 14.91 -0.62 11.75
C ALA A 50 15.08 0.10 10.40
N GLU A 51 15.63 -0.60 9.40
CA GLU A 51 15.76 -0.07 8.04
C GLU A 51 14.40 0.25 7.41
N ALA A 52 13.45 -0.68 7.47
CA ALA A 52 12.12 -0.48 6.90
C ALA A 52 11.36 0.68 7.58
N LEU A 53 11.50 0.82 8.90
CA LEU A 53 10.92 1.95 9.65
C LEU A 53 11.54 3.27 9.22
N ALA A 54 12.87 3.36 9.14
CA ALA A 54 13.55 4.58 8.68
C ALA A 54 13.13 4.97 7.25
N ALA A 55 12.96 3.99 6.36
CA ALA A 55 12.45 4.22 5.01
C ALA A 55 10.99 4.76 5.02
N ALA A 56 10.13 4.20 5.86
CA ALA A 56 8.75 4.64 6.02
C ALA A 56 8.64 6.05 6.62
N GLU A 57 9.47 6.38 7.62
CA GLU A 57 9.55 7.71 8.22
C GLU A 57 10.03 8.75 7.21
N LYS A 58 11.03 8.43 6.40
CA LYS A 58 11.49 9.30 5.31
C LYS A 58 10.37 9.54 4.30
N ALA A 59 9.67 8.48 3.86
CA ALA A 59 8.55 8.61 2.92
C ALA A 59 7.41 9.47 3.49
N LEU A 60 7.13 9.37 4.80
CA LEU A 60 6.17 10.21 5.48
C LEU A 60 6.61 11.68 5.51
N ALA A 61 7.88 11.95 5.78
CA ALA A 61 8.43 13.31 5.76
C ALA A 61 8.34 13.91 4.34
N ASP A 62 8.73 13.14 3.32
CA ASP A 62 8.65 13.56 1.92
C ASP A 62 7.19 13.87 1.52
N ALA A 63 6.22 13.05 1.94
CA ALA A 63 4.80 13.26 1.65
C ALA A 63 4.18 14.46 2.39
N LYS A 64 4.69 14.82 3.58
CA LYS A 64 4.23 16.02 4.31
C LYS A 64 4.75 17.33 3.71
N ASN A 65 5.86 17.26 2.97
CA ASN A 65 6.51 18.41 2.35
C ASN A 65 6.12 18.58 0.87
N ALA A 66 5.24 17.73 0.35
CA ALA A 66 4.80 17.68 -1.05
C ALA A 66 3.45 18.40 -1.29
#